data_AF-A0A418RG93-F1
#
_entry.id   AF-A0A418RG93-F1
#
_cell.length_a   1.000
_cell.length_b   1.000
_cell.length_c   1.000
_cell.angle_alpha   90.00
_cell.angle_beta   90.00
_cell.angle_gamma   90.00
#
_symmetry.space_group_name_H-M   'P 1'
#
loop_
_entity.id
_entity.type
_entity.pdbx_description
1 polymer ?
#
loop_
_entity_poly.entity_id
_entity_poly.type
_entity_poly.pdbx_seq_one_letter_code
_entity_poly.pdbx_strand_id
1 'polypeptide(L)'
;MDYFKEFELKTPQQKRSKKAVEDIIEALRQLAENEDIAEISTRKLSKQSGYAIGTIFHHFKKFDDLFIYIFLLKRKELYSNLVEIINKHPANQPLNVLINNMINSCVHDLTKIQRKTFLFLFNQFLKRTDKAGLVNLESDSLIEPWKMACQRDNTGTFYNYNENELSLRFRAIQSIIRSPFLEENPIAGTSEHKDMAIDIFMRLFSAPE
;
A
#
# COMPACT_ATOMS: atom_id res chain seq x y z
N MET A 1 13.16 -2.27 4.94
CA MET A 1 13.76 -1.10 4.26
C MET A 1 12.89 0.14 4.51
N ASP A 2 13.48 1.33 4.67
CA ASP A 2 12.73 2.55 4.98
C ASP A 2 12.49 3.37 3.70
N TYR A 3 11.31 3.24 3.09
CA TYR A 3 10.96 3.97 1.86
C TYR A 3 11.16 5.46 1.96
N PHE A 4 10.92 6.03 3.15
CA PHE A 4 11.10 7.45 3.35
C PHE A 4 12.56 7.84 3.10
N LYS A 5 13.54 6.98 3.44
CA LYS A 5 14.96 7.23 3.13
C LYS A 5 15.27 7.15 1.64
N GLU A 6 14.75 6.17 0.92
CA GLU A 6 14.97 6.04 -0.54
C GLU A 6 14.44 7.26 -1.31
N PHE A 7 13.35 7.87 -0.83
CA PHE A 7 12.80 9.09 -1.42
C PHE A 7 13.38 10.39 -0.81
N GLU A 8 14.43 10.33 0.01
CA GLU A 8 14.98 11.47 0.77
C GLU A 8 13.93 12.25 1.61
N LEU A 9 12.85 11.57 1.98
CA LEU A 9 11.79 12.11 2.83
C LEU A 9 12.25 12.04 4.28
N LYS A 10 12.16 13.18 4.97
CA LYS A 10 12.50 13.24 6.40
C LYS A 10 11.37 12.64 7.22
N THR A 11 11.69 11.61 8.00
CA THR A 11 10.81 11.14 9.08
C THR A 11 11.12 11.92 10.35
N PRO A 12 10.22 12.79 10.83
CA PRO A 12 10.50 13.61 12.00
C PRO A 12 10.71 12.76 13.24
N GLN A 13 11.71 13.06 14.06
CA GLN A 13 11.96 12.34 15.32
C GLN A 13 11.38 13.07 16.53
N GLN A 14 11.46 14.40 16.53
CA GLN A 14 10.96 15.24 17.62
C GLN A 14 9.42 15.31 17.61
N LYS A 15 8.80 15.22 18.80
CA LYS A 15 7.34 15.20 18.98
C LYS A 15 6.62 16.37 18.28
N ARG A 16 7.14 17.59 18.42
CA ARG A 16 6.57 18.79 17.78
C ARG A 16 6.62 18.71 16.24
N SER A 17 7.72 18.20 15.71
CA SER A 17 7.97 18.06 14.28
C SER A 17 7.06 16.97 13.66
N LYS A 18 6.85 15.86 14.39
CA LYS A 18 5.88 14.81 14.03
C LYS A 18 4.46 15.37 13.95
N LYS A 19 4.05 16.11 14.99
CA LYS A 19 2.74 16.74 15.03
C LYS A 19 2.51 17.70 13.84
N ALA A 20 3.50 18.52 13.50
CA ALA A 20 3.38 19.41 12.34
C ALA A 20 3.17 18.64 11.03
N VAL A 21 3.89 17.53 10.83
CA VAL A 21 3.69 16.66 9.66
C VAL A 21 2.31 16.01 9.67
N GLU A 22 1.84 15.52 10.81
CA GLU A 22 0.50 14.95 10.99
C GLU A 22 -0.59 15.97 10.66
N ASP A 23 -0.49 17.18 11.22
CA ASP A 23 -1.45 18.27 11.00
C ASP A 23 -1.45 18.74 9.53
N ILE A 24 -0.29 18.79 8.85
CA ILE A 24 -0.19 19.11 7.42
C ILE A 24 -0.85 18.02 6.55
N ILE A 25 -0.61 16.75 6.87
CA ILE A 25 -1.20 15.63 6.13
C ILE A 25 -2.71 15.59 6.32
N GLU A 26 -3.18 15.82 7.53
CA GLU A 26 -4.61 15.85 7.84
C GLU A 26 -5.30 17.01 7.13
N ALA A 27 -4.68 18.20 7.12
CA ALA A 27 -5.16 19.33 6.33
C ALA A 27 -5.24 19.00 4.83
N LEU A 28 -4.26 18.26 4.28
CA LEU A 28 -4.33 17.84 2.88
C LEU A 28 -5.47 16.85 2.63
N ARG A 29 -5.72 15.92 3.55
CA ARG A 29 -6.84 14.96 3.46
C ARG A 29 -8.18 15.69 3.45
N GLN A 30 -8.38 16.64 4.36
CA GLN A 30 -9.60 17.44 4.44
C GLN A 30 -9.84 18.29 3.18
N LEU A 31 -8.78 18.82 2.57
CA LEU A 31 -8.89 19.48 1.26
C LEU A 31 -9.30 18.47 0.18
N ALA A 32 -8.65 17.31 0.12
CA ALA A 32 -8.93 16.27 -0.86
C ALA A 32 -10.33 15.61 -0.73
N GLU A 33 -11.07 15.87 0.36
CA GLU A 33 -12.48 15.49 0.48
C GLU A 33 -13.40 16.38 -0.37
N ASN A 34 -13.00 17.63 -0.63
CA ASN A 34 -13.84 18.66 -1.26
C ASN A 34 -13.33 19.12 -2.62
N GLU A 35 -12.05 18.92 -2.93
CA GLU A 35 -11.42 19.31 -4.18
C GLU A 35 -10.54 18.19 -4.75
N ASP A 36 -10.28 18.21 -6.06
CA ASP A 36 -9.34 17.29 -6.67
C ASP A 36 -7.95 17.50 -6.06
N ILE A 37 -7.32 16.42 -5.60
CA ILE A 37 -6.01 16.45 -4.96
C ILE A 37 -4.95 17.11 -5.87
N ALA A 38 -5.10 17.00 -7.19
CA ALA A 38 -4.20 17.60 -8.17
C ALA A 38 -4.29 19.14 -8.22
N GLU A 39 -5.39 19.73 -7.75
CA GLU A 39 -5.63 21.17 -7.74
C GLU A 39 -5.28 21.85 -6.40
N ILE A 40 -4.89 21.05 -5.39
CA ILE A 40 -4.49 21.57 -4.09
C ILE A 40 -3.16 22.32 -4.25
N SER A 41 -3.08 23.54 -3.72
CA SER A 41 -1.87 24.35 -3.74
C SER A 41 -1.26 24.49 -2.36
N THR A 42 0.04 24.80 -2.29
CA THR A 42 0.74 25.15 -1.05
C THR A 42 0.06 26.30 -0.29
N ARG A 43 -0.52 27.27 -0.99
CA ARG A 43 -1.26 28.39 -0.36
C ARG A 43 -2.53 27.90 0.33
N LYS A 44 -3.32 27.05 -0.33
CA LYS A 44 -4.52 26.44 0.27
C LYS A 44 -4.15 25.57 1.47
N LEU A 45 -3.14 24.73 1.31
CA LEU A 45 -2.65 23.85 2.37
C LEU A 45 -2.12 24.63 3.58
N SER A 46 -1.40 25.72 3.36
CA SER A 46 -0.93 26.61 4.42
C SER A 46 -2.10 27.23 5.19
N LYS A 47 -3.14 27.69 4.49
CA LYS A 47 -4.35 28.22 5.12
C LYS A 47 -5.10 27.16 5.92
N GLN A 48 -5.25 25.94 5.39
CA GLN A 48 -5.97 24.85 6.05
C GLN A 48 -5.23 24.32 7.28
N SER A 49 -3.91 24.12 7.17
CA SER A 49 -3.09 23.54 8.24
C SER A 49 -2.70 24.53 9.34
N GLY A 50 -2.81 25.84 9.08
CA GLY A 50 -2.32 26.90 9.98
C GLY A 50 -0.80 27.05 10.00
N TYR A 51 -0.06 26.26 9.21
CA TYR A 51 1.39 26.37 9.09
C TYR A 51 1.80 27.27 7.93
N ALA A 52 2.82 28.09 8.13
CA ALA A 52 3.38 28.91 7.05
C ALA A 52 3.96 28.04 5.93
N ILE A 53 3.93 28.53 4.69
CA ILE A 53 4.49 27.84 3.51
C ILE A 53 5.95 27.41 3.75
N GLY A 54 6.76 28.25 4.39
CA GLY A 54 8.15 27.91 4.75
C GLY A 54 8.26 26.72 5.70
N THR A 55 7.31 26.53 6.62
CA THR A 55 7.26 25.36 7.50
C THR A 55 6.91 24.09 6.72
N ILE A 56 6.00 24.17 5.76
CA ILE A 56 5.69 23.04 4.87
C ILE A 56 6.95 22.63 4.09
N PHE A 57 7.67 23.60 3.50
CA PHE A 57 8.89 23.32 2.75
C PHE A 57 10.08 22.88 3.61
N HIS A 58 10.06 23.15 4.92
CA HIS A 58 11.05 22.61 5.85
C HIS A 58 10.94 21.07 5.98
N HIS A 59 9.72 20.53 5.90
CA HIS A 59 9.44 19.10 5.95
C HIS A 59 9.47 18.44 4.57
N PHE A 60 8.95 19.11 3.56
CA PHE A 60 8.76 18.62 2.20
C PHE A 60 9.51 19.52 1.23
N LYS A 61 10.70 19.10 0.75
CA LYS A 61 11.59 19.95 -0.08
C LYS A 61 10.87 20.46 -1.34
N LYS A 62 10.00 19.60 -1.90
CA LYS A 62 9.08 19.92 -3.01
C LYS A 62 7.67 19.66 -2.56
N PHE A 63 6.70 20.36 -3.15
CA PHE A 63 5.30 20.12 -2.83
C PHE A 63 4.88 18.67 -3.17
N ASP A 64 5.41 18.12 -4.27
CA ASP A 64 5.23 16.73 -4.68
C ASP A 64 5.69 15.70 -3.64
N ASP A 65 6.62 16.07 -2.75
CA ASP A 65 7.09 15.19 -1.68
C ASP A 65 5.96 14.82 -0.72
N LEU A 66 5.00 15.73 -0.53
CA LEU A 66 3.83 15.51 0.32
C LEU A 66 2.94 14.39 -0.22
N PHE A 67 2.69 14.39 -1.53
CA PHE A 67 1.87 13.36 -2.19
C PHE A 67 2.54 11.99 -2.11
N ILE A 68 3.85 11.94 -2.37
CA ILE A 68 4.63 10.70 -2.26
C ILE A 68 4.66 10.22 -0.81
N TYR A 69 4.84 11.12 0.15
CA TYR A 69 4.81 10.79 1.57
C TYR A 69 3.49 10.14 1.99
N ILE A 70 2.35 10.70 1.57
CA ILE A 70 1.02 10.14 1.87
C ILE A 70 0.82 8.80 1.18
N PHE A 71 1.26 8.67 -0.07
CA PHE A 71 1.19 7.41 -0.80
C PHE A 71 1.97 6.30 -0.08
N LEU A 72 3.19 6.60 0.37
CA LEU A 72 4.03 5.67 1.12
C LEU A 72 3.45 5.33 2.50
N LEU A 73 2.85 6.29 3.20
CA LEU A 73 2.12 6.02 4.45
C LEU A 73 0.97 5.04 4.22
N LYS A 74 0.18 5.24 3.16
CA LYS A 74 -0.95 4.35 2.83
C LYS A 74 -0.48 2.96 2.41
N ARG A 75 0.59 2.86 1.65
CA ARG A 75 1.22 1.56 1.33
C ARG A 75 1.70 0.86 2.60
N LYS A 76 2.39 1.58 3.48
CA LYS A 76 2.88 1.03 4.75
C LYS A 76 1.71 0.51 5.61
N GLU A 77 0.64 1.27 5.73
CA GLU A 77 -0.59 0.88 6.44
C GLU A 77 -1.18 -0.41 5.85
N LEU A 78 -1.39 -0.45 4.53
CA LEU A 78 -1.91 -1.63 3.82
C LEU A 78 -1.05 -2.88 4.08
N TYR A 79 0.27 -2.79 3.92
CA TYR A 79 1.15 -3.93 4.12
C TYR A 79 1.27 -4.35 5.59
N SER A 80 1.23 -3.41 6.53
CA SER A 80 1.16 -3.73 7.95
C SER A 80 -0.11 -4.52 8.29
N ASN A 81 -1.26 -4.15 7.73
CA ASN A 81 -2.50 -4.89 7.90
C ASN A 81 -2.41 -6.30 7.31
N LEU A 82 -1.80 -6.47 6.13
CA LEU A 82 -1.59 -7.79 5.54
C LEU A 82 -0.67 -8.68 6.38
N VAL A 83 0.43 -8.12 6.90
CA VAL A 83 1.33 -8.84 7.83
C VAL A 83 0.55 -9.30 9.06
N GLU A 84 -0.33 -8.45 9.61
CA GLU A 84 -1.17 -8.81 10.75
C GLU A 84 -2.18 -9.92 10.42
N ILE A 85 -2.84 -9.86 9.25
CA ILE A 85 -3.73 -10.91 8.76
C ILE A 85 -2.99 -12.25 8.65
N ILE A 86 -1.80 -12.25 8.04
CA ILE A 86 -0.97 -13.45 7.92
C ILE A 86 -0.59 -13.97 9.30
N ASN A 87 -0.07 -13.13 10.20
CA ASN A 87 0.39 -13.56 11.52
C ASN A 87 -0.73 -14.11 12.40
N LYS A 88 -1.96 -13.58 12.28
CA LYS A 88 -3.12 -14.04 13.04
C LYS A 88 -3.82 -15.26 12.43
N HIS A 89 -3.43 -15.70 11.23
CA HIS A 89 -4.04 -16.85 10.57
C HIS A 89 -3.87 -18.14 11.41
N PRO A 90 -4.98 -18.81 11.80
CA PRO A 90 -4.93 -20.02 12.61
C PRO A 90 -4.30 -21.22 11.87
N ALA A 91 -3.51 -22.01 12.59
CA ALA A 91 -2.85 -23.22 12.09
C ALA A 91 -3.80 -24.28 11.50
N ASN A 92 -5.05 -24.30 11.96
CA ASN A 92 -6.07 -25.27 11.56
C ASN A 92 -7.04 -24.73 10.50
N GLN A 93 -6.80 -23.53 9.96
CA GLN A 93 -7.62 -22.98 8.89
C GLN A 93 -6.89 -23.10 7.54
N PRO A 94 -7.60 -23.54 6.49
CA PRO A 94 -6.99 -23.73 5.19
C PRO A 94 -6.58 -22.40 4.52
N LEU A 95 -5.64 -22.50 3.58
CA LEU A 95 -5.05 -21.40 2.83
C LEU A 95 -6.09 -20.47 2.19
N ASN A 96 -7.19 -21.04 1.69
CA ASN A 96 -8.27 -20.25 1.08
C ASN A 96 -8.85 -19.23 2.06
N VAL A 97 -8.94 -19.52 3.36
CA VAL A 97 -9.41 -18.55 4.36
C VAL A 97 -8.45 -17.38 4.49
N LEU A 98 -7.14 -17.64 4.55
CA LEU A 98 -6.11 -16.60 4.59
C LEU A 98 -6.19 -15.72 3.35
N ILE A 99 -6.21 -16.32 2.16
CA ILE A 99 -6.26 -15.62 0.88
C ILE A 99 -7.51 -14.75 0.78
N ASN A 100 -8.68 -15.29 1.16
CA ASN A 100 -9.93 -14.52 1.20
C ASN A 100 -9.79 -13.27 2.09
N ASN A 101 -9.23 -13.42 3.29
CA ASN A 101 -9.02 -12.30 4.20
C ASN A 101 -8.06 -11.24 3.63
N MET A 102 -6.94 -11.67 3.03
CA MET A 102 -5.97 -10.78 2.41
C MET A 102 -6.55 -10.01 1.21
N ILE A 103 -7.22 -10.71 0.28
CA ILE A 103 -7.83 -10.08 -0.90
C ILE A 103 -8.93 -9.12 -0.49
N ASN A 104 -9.82 -9.52 0.43
CA ASN A 104 -10.88 -8.65 0.90
C ASN A 104 -10.33 -7.38 1.57
N SER A 105 -9.27 -7.50 2.38
CA SER A 105 -8.61 -6.33 2.99
C SER A 105 -8.00 -5.40 1.94
N CYS A 106 -7.20 -5.95 1.01
CA CYS A 106 -6.55 -5.16 -0.06
C CYS A 106 -7.55 -4.41 -0.93
N VAL A 107 -8.56 -5.14 -1.43
CA VAL A 107 -9.54 -4.56 -2.35
C VAL A 107 -10.40 -3.54 -1.63
N HIS A 108 -10.80 -3.80 -0.38
CA HIS A 108 -11.53 -2.84 0.45
C HIS A 108 -10.75 -1.53 0.60
N ASP A 109 -9.47 -1.59 0.96
CA ASP A 109 -8.67 -0.38 1.13
C ASP A 109 -8.45 0.40 -0.16
N LEU A 110 -8.26 -0.30 -1.29
CA LEU A 110 -8.16 0.35 -2.61
C LEU A 110 -9.48 0.99 -3.06
N THR A 111 -10.63 0.38 -2.74
CA THR A 111 -11.95 0.94 -3.11
C THR A 111 -12.32 2.20 -2.33
N LYS A 112 -11.71 2.45 -1.16
CA LYS A 112 -11.91 3.70 -0.40
C LYS A 112 -11.27 4.91 -1.06
N ILE A 113 -10.30 4.70 -1.94
CA ILE A 113 -9.56 5.78 -2.59
C ILE A 113 -10.26 6.09 -3.91
N GLN A 114 -10.60 7.36 -4.12
CA GLN A 114 -11.12 7.79 -5.42
C GLN A 114 -10.10 7.45 -6.52
N ARG A 115 -10.56 6.86 -7.63
CA ARG A 115 -9.68 6.36 -8.70
C ARG A 115 -8.69 7.41 -9.21
N LYS A 116 -9.15 8.64 -9.46
CA LYS A 116 -8.31 9.77 -9.88
C LYS A 116 -7.21 10.10 -8.87
N THR A 117 -7.55 10.12 -7.58
CA THR A 117 -6.59 10.32 -6.48
C THR A 117 -5.54 9.21 -6.46
N PHE A 118 -5.96 7.95 -6.60
CA PHE A 118 -5.04 6.82 -6.64
C PHE A 118 -4.06 6.94 -7.82
N LEU A 119 -4.57 7.22 -9.03
CA LEU A 119 -3.77 7.43 -10.23
C LEU A 119 -2.79 8.59 -10.07
N PHE A 120 -3.25 9.73 -9.56
CA PHE A 120 -2.42 10.89 -9.31
C PHE A 120 -1.25 10.56 -8.37
N LEU A 121 -1.55 9.98 -7.19
CA LEU A 121 -0.54 9.61 -6.21
C LEU A 121 0.44 8.57 -6.77
N PHE A 122 -0.06 7.59 -7.50
CA PHE A 122 0.77 6.57 -8.14
C PHE A 122 1.70 7.16 -9.21
N ASN A 123 1.19 8.08 -10.03
CA ASN A 123 2.00 8.78 -11.03
C ASN A 123 3.07 9.68 -10.39
N GLN A 124 2.75 10.37 -9.29
CA GLN A 124 3.74 11.15 -8.54
C GLN A 124 4.84 10.25 -7.96
N PHE A 125 4.48 9.08 -7.45
CA PHE A 125 5.45 8.07 -7.02
C PHE A 125 6.33 7.58 -8.18
N LEU A 126 5.74 7.25 -9.33
CA LEU A 126 6.48 6.78 -10.51
C LEU A 126 7.44 7.84 -11.06
N LYS A 127 7.06 9.13 -11.09
CA LYS A 127 7.93 10.21 -11.54
C LYS A 127 9.21 10.35 -10.72
N ARG A 128 9.20 9.90 -9.46
CA ARG A 128 10.32 10.00 -8.54
C ARG A 128 11.08 8.69 -8.36
N THR A 129 10.55 7.57 -8.84
CA THR A 129 11.25 6.28 -8.77
C THR A 129 12.21 6.16 -9.94
N ASP A 130 13.48 6.50 -9.71
CA ASP A 130 14.58 6.25 -10.65
C ASP A 130 14.97 4.76 -10.72
N LYS A 131 14.42 3.94 -9.81
CA LYS A 131 14.64 2.49 -9.73
C LYS A 131 13.35 1.73 -9.97
N ALA A 132 13.30 0.92 -11.02
CA ALA A 132 12.19 0.01 -11.29
C ALA A 132 11.90 -0.95 -10.12
N GLY A 133 12.92 -1.28 -9.31
CA GLY A 133 12.82 -2.20 -8.18
C GLY A 133 12.00 -1.70 -6.98
N LEU A 134 11.76 -0.39 -6.85
CA LEU A 134 11.05 0.15 -5.68
C LEU A 134 9.52 -0.01 -5.76
N VAL A 135 8.97 -0.23 -6.96
CA VAL A 135 7.51 -0.27 -7.19
C VAL A 135 6.82 -1.41 -6.41
N ASN A 136 7.54 -2.51 -6.20
CA ASN A 136 7.00 -3.72 -5.58
C ASN A 136 7.75 -4.14 -4.32
N LEU A 137 8.69 -3.32 -3.84
CA LEU A 137 9.57 -3.73 -2.74
C LEU A 137 8.76 -4.02 -1.45
N GLU A 138 7.59 -3.39 -1.25
CA GLU A 138 6.82 -3.57 -0.02
C GLU A 138 6.25 -4.98 0.08
N SER A 139 6.01 -5.65 -1.05
CA SER A 139 5.53 -7.02 -1.04
C SER A 139 6.50 -7.98 -0.36
N ASP A 140 7.80 -7.66 -0.33
CA ASP A 140 8.80 -8.48 0.32
C ASP A 140 8.63 -8.52 1.84
N SER A 141 7.89 -7.56 2.44
CA SER A 141 7.54 -7.62 3.88
C SER A 141 6.58 -8.77 4.23
N LEU A 142 5.95 -9.40 3.23
CA LEU A 142 5.04 -10.52 3.41
C LEU A 142 5.77 -11.87 3.47
N ILE A 143 7.02 -11.94 3.00
CA ILE A 143 7.78 -13.20 2.83
C ILE A 143 7.96 -13.92 4.17
N GLU A 144 8.51 -13.24 5.17
CA GLU A 144 8.79 -13.88 6.46
C GLU A 144 7.52 -14.25 7.22
N PRO A 145 6.50 -13.38 7.36
CA PRO A 145 5.20 -13.77 7.91
C PRO A 145 4.58 -14.98 7.20
N TRP A 146 4.69 -15.04 5.87
CA TRP A 146 4.18 -16.16 5.07
C TRP A 146 4.90 -17.47 5.38
N LYS A 147 6.24 -17.46 5.45
CA LYS A 147 7.03 -18.63 5.83
C LYS A 147 6.63 -19.14 7.22
N MET A 148 6.44 -18.23 8.18
CA MET A 148 5.96 -18.59 9.50
C MET A 148 4.53 -19.16 9.48
N ALA A 149 3.68 -18.75 8.53
CA ALA A 149 2.34 -19.31 8.33
C ALA A 149 2.42 -20.74 7.76
N CYS A 150 3.26 -20.98 6.76
CA CYS A 150 3.50 -22.33 6.23
C CYS A 150 4.04 -23.28 7.31
N GLN A 151 4.96 -22.83 8.17
CA GLN A 151 5.57 -23.67 9.21
C GLN A 151 4.58 -24.14 10.28
N ARG A 152 3.52 -23.37 10.55
CA ARG A 152 2.50 -23.72 11.54
C ARG A 152 1.25 -24.35 10.93
N ASP A 153 1.18 -24.49 9.60
CA ASP A 153 0.03 -25.05 8.92
C ASP A 153 -0.15 -26.53 9.27
N ASN A 154 -1.35 -26.90 9.72
CA ASN A 154 -1.76 -28.28 9.99
C ASN A 154 -2.77 -28.79 8.96
N THR A 155 -3.11 -27.99 7.95
CA THR A 155 -4.11 -28.35 6.93
C THR A 155 -3.49 -28.98 5.69
N GLY A 156 -2.18 -28.77 5.46
CA GLY A 156 -1.48 -29.25 4.27
C GLY A 156 -1.84 -28.47 3.00
N THR A 157 -2.51 -27.32 3.14
CA THR A 157 -2.99 -26.54 1.98
C THR A 157 -1.99 -25.48 1.50
N PHE A 158 -0.95 -25.20 2.31
CA PHE A 158 0.11 -24.27 1.96
C PHE A 158 1.24 -24.98 1.23
N TYR A 159 1.68 -24.45 0.10
CA TYR A 159 2.95 -24.88 -0.47
C TYR A 159 4.14 -24.17 0.17
N ASN A 160 5.24 -24.89 0.34
CA ASN A 160 6.48 -24.36 0.89
C ASN A 160 7.42 -23.89 -0.25
N TYR A 161 7.47 -22.58 -0.45
CA TYR A 161 8.29 -21.94 -1.49
C TYR A 161 9.61 -21.42 -0.92
N ASN A 162 10.63 -21.33 -1.78
CA ASN A 162 11.82 -20.53 -1.44
C ASN A 162 11.52 -19.02 -1.51
N GLU A 163 12.37 -18.20 -0.91
CA GLU A 163 12.15 -16.75 -0.80
C GLU A 163 12.05 -16.01 -2.14
N ASN A 164 12.88 -16.39 -3.11
CA ASN A 164 12.87 -15.77 -4.45
C ASN A 164 11.55 -16.01 -5.16
N GLU A 165 11.03 -17.24 -5.03
CA GLU A 165 9.75 -17.61 -5.62
C GLU A 165 8.57 -16.92 -4.92
N LEU A 166 8.58 -16.83 -3.58
CA LEU A 166 7.57 -16.07 -2.83
C LEU A 166 7.52 -14.60 -3.27
N SER A 167 8.68 -13.97 -3.41
CA SER A 167 8.76 -12.57 -3.84
C SER A 167 8.11 -12.36 -5.20
N LEU A 168 8.40 -13.22 -6.20
CA LEU A 168 7.79 -13.11 -7.53
C LEU A 168 6.29 -13.42 -7.53
N ARG A 169 5.84 -14.39 -6.74
CA ARG A 169 4.40 -14.71 -6.62
C ARG A 169 3.62 -13.56 -5.99
N PHE A 170 4.14 -12.94 -4.92
CA PHE A 170 3.49 -11.76 -4.33
C PHE A 170 3.43 -10.58 -5.30
N ARG A 171 4.47 -10.37 -6.12
CA ARG A 171 4.46 -9.34 -7.17
C ARG A 171 3.38 -9.60 -8.22
N ALA A 172 3.19 -10.86 -8.62
CA ALA A 172 2.11 -11.24 -9.53
C ALA A 172 0.73 -10.92 -8.94
N ILE A 173 0.49 -11.30 -7.69
CA ILE A 173 -0.76 -10.98 -6.98
C ILE A 173 -0.98 -9.48 -6.84
N GLN A 174 0.05 -8.72 -6.44
CA GLN A 174 -0.04 -7.27 -6.39
C GLN A 174 -0.44 -6.68 -7.75
N SER A 175 0.08 -7.24 -8.86
CA SER A 175 -0.29 -6.79 -10.20
C SER A 175 -1.77 -7.02 -10.49
N ILE A 176 -2.28 -8.23 -10.23
CA ILE A 176 -3.68 -8.61 -10.48
C ILE A 176 -4.63 -7.73 -9.68
N ILE A 177 -4.32 -7.46 -8.42
CA ILE A 177 -5.16 -6.62 -7.55
C ILE A 177 -5.12 -5.15 -8.00
N ARG A 178 -3.96 -4.65 -8.41
CA ARG A 178 -3.73 -3.21 -8.63
C ARG A 178 -4.06 -2.77 -10.05
N SER A 179 -3.77 -3.58 -11.07
CA SER A 179 -3.88 -3.14 -12.47
C SER A 179 -5.28 -2.68 -12.86
N PRO A 180 -6.39 -3.30 -12.40
CA PRO A 180 -7.72 -2.81 -12.74
C PRO A 180 -7.97 -1.39 -12.23
N PHE A 181 -7.43 -1.03 -11.06
CA PHE A 181 -7.53 0.34 -10.54
C PHE A 181 -6.68 1.35 -11.32
N LEU A 182 -5.52 0.92 -11.84
CA LEU A 182 -4.63 1.77 -12.63
C LEU A 182 -5.11 1.98 -14.06
N GLU A 183 -5.81 0.99 -14.61
CA GLU A 183 -6.31 1.00 -15.99
C GLU A 183 -7.74 1.55 -16.09
N GLU A 184 -8.31 1.99 -14.96
CA GLU A 184 -9.71 2.41 -14.85
C GLU A 184 -10.69 1.34 -15.37
N ASN A 185 -10.31 0.07 -15.21
CA ASN A 185 -11.10 -1.06 -15.68
C ASN A 185 -12.41 -1.14 -14.88
N PRO A 186 -13.59 -1.33 -15.52
CA PRO A 186 -14.88 -1.44 -14.84
C PRO A 186 -14.93 -2.50 -13.74
N ILE A 187 -14.14 -3.57 -13.83
CA ILE A 187 -14.11 -4.63 -12.82
C ILE A 187 -13.43 -4.18 -11.52
N ALA A 188 -12.67 -3.08 -11.50
CA ALA A 188 -11.88 -2.65 -10.35
C ALA A 188 -12.72 -2.56 -9.07
N GLY A 189 -12.44 -3.45 -8.13
CA GLY A 189 -13.11 -3.52 -6.82
C GLY A 189 -14.41 -4.34 -6.76
N THR A 190 -14.90 -4.83 -7.90
CA THR A 190 -16.12 -5.67 -7.99
C THR A 190 -15.90 -7.06 -7.39
N SER A 191 -16.99 -7.83 -7.23
CA SER A 191 -16.91 -9.25 -6.86
C SER A 191 -16.11 -10.06 -7.88
N GLU A 192 -16.34 -9.82 -9.18
CA GLU A 192 -15.60 -10.48 -10.26
C GLU A 192 -14.09 -10.29 -10.15
N HIS A 193 -13.64 -9.06 -9.85
CA HIS A 193 -12.22 -8.79 -9.61
C HIS A 193 -11.68 -9.53 -8.38
N LYS A 194 -12.43 -9.58 -7.28
CA LYS A 194 -12.03 -10.30 -6.07
C LYS A 194 -11.94 -11.80 -6.32
N ASP A 195 -12.96 -12.39 -6.95
CA ASP A 195 -13.05 -13.82 -7.21
C ASP A 195 -11.90 -14.27 -8.13
N MET A 196 -11.59 -13.49 -9.17
CA MET A 196 -10.46 -13.73 -10.06
C MET A 196 -9.12 -13.62 -9.31
N ALA A 197 -8.95 -12.60 -8.45
CA ALA A 197 -7.74 -12.46 -7.65
C ALA A 197 -7.56 -13.63 -6.68
N ILE A 198 -8.65 -14.12 -6.05
CA ILE A 198 -8.64 -15.27 -5.15
C ILE A 198 -8.27 -16.56 -5.92
N ASP A 199 -8.89 -16.83 -7.07
CA ASP A 199 -8.59 -18.02 -7.88
C ASP A 199 -7.10 -18.05 -8.28
N ILE A 200 -6.57 -16.93 -8.79
CA ILE A 200 -5.16 -16.87 -9.18
C ILE A 200 -4.24 -17.00 -7.98
N PHE A 201 -4.58 -16.40 -6.82
CA PHE A 201 -3.82 -16.56 -5.59
C PHE A 201 -3.81 -18.04 -5.15
N MET A 202 -4.96 -18.71 -5.16
CA MET A 202 -5.02 -20.14 -4.86
C MET A 202 -4.08 -20.94 -5.75
N ARG A 203 -4.17 -20.79 -7.09
CA ARG A 203 -3.28 -21.49 -8.05
C ARG A 203 -1.80 -21.22 -7.82
N LEU A 204 -1.47 -20.02 -7.34
CA LEU A 204 -0.10 -19.61 -7.11
C LEU A 204 0.43 -20.03 -5.72
N PHE A 205 -0.38 -20.47 -4.78
CA PHE A 205 0.09 -20.70 -3.41
C PHE A 205 -0.36 -22.02 -2.77
N SER A 206 -1.31 -22.73 -3.40
CA SER A 206 -1.76 -24.04 -2.95
C SER A 206 -0.68 -25.10 -3.14
N ALA A 207 -0.64 -26.06 -2.21
CA ALA A 207 0.11 -27.29 -2.41
C ALA A 207 -0.40 -28.01 -3.69
N PRO A 208 0.50 -28.64 -4.48
CA PRO A 208 0.10 -29.56 -5.54
C PRO A 208 -0.79 -30.66 -4.97
N GLU A 209 -1.82 -31.03 -5.74
CA GLU A 209 -2.61 -32.24 -5.50
C GLU A 209 -1.78 -33.52 -5.68
#